data_AF-A0A7C1ZK35-F1
#
_entry.id   AF-A0A7C1ZK35-F1
#
_cell.length_a   1.000
_cell.length_b   1.000
_cell.length_c   1.000
_cell.angle_alpha   90.00
_cell.angle_beta   90.00
_cell.angle_gamma   90.00
#
_symmetry.space_group_name_H-M   'P 1'
#
loop_
_entity.id
_entity.type
_entity.pdbx_description
1 polymer ?
#
loop_
_entity_poly.entity_id
_entity_poly.type
_entity_poly.pdbx_seq_one_letter_code
_entity_poly.pdbx_strand_id
1 'polypeptide(L)'
;LEPTEDFSTVAHRTDCPVLQTDLPSSLFTNRIIRVLDNIFAPRESVHGVLVEVFGIGVLIQGSSGVGKSETALELIERSHRLVADDLVEIRRVGGNLLIGTGSGVSSHHMEIRGLGIINVAHLFGVGAIRDKKQIQVVVKLEEWDANVAYDRIGAEDNMIDLLGVHVPYLLIPIKPGRNIPIIIETAAMNERLKKMGYNSAKDFTNNVTKWLESQTARALFLNEK
;
A
#
# COMPACT_ATOMS: atom_id res chain seq x y z
N LEU A 1 -36.62 -19.29 17.74
CA LEU A 1 -36.63 -18.98 19.19
C LEU A 1 -37.22 -17.59 19.31
N GLU A 2 -38.34 -17.44 19.99
CA GLU A 2 -38.94 -16.12 20.24
C GLU A 2 -38.60 -15.66 21.67
N PRO A 3 -38.29 -14.37 21.90
CA PRO A 3 -38.08 -13.83 23.23
C PRO A 3 -39.32 -14.01 24.12
N THR A 4 -39.12 -14.34 25.40
CA THR A 4 -40.24 -14.45 26.35
C THR A 4 -40.81 -13.07 26.71
N GLU A 5 -42.06 -13.02 27.18
CA GLU A 5 -42.70 -11.76 27.60
C GLU A 5 -41.92 -11.06 28.72
N ASP A 6 -41.38 -11.83 29.68
CA ASP A 6 -40.54 -11.29 30.76
C ASP A 6 -39.29 -10.58 30.21
N PHE A 7 -38.63 -11.19 29.21
CA PHE A 7 -37.46 -10.60 28.56
C PHE A 7 -37.82 -9.27 27.87
N SER A 8 -38.90 -9.26 27.07
CA SER A 8 -39.36 -8.07 26.35
C SER A 8 -39.77 -6.95 27.30
N THR A 9 -40.47 -7.26 28.39
CA THR A 9 -40.88 -6.29 29.42
C THR A 9 -39.68 -5.60 30.05
N VAL A 10 -38.65 -6.38 30.41
CA VAL A 10 -37.41 -5.82 30.97
C VAL A 10 -36.71 -4.94 29.94
N ALA A 11 -36.56 -5.40 28.70
CA ALA A 11 -35.89 -4.66 27.63
C ALA A 11 -36.55 -3.29 27.38
N HIS A 12 -37.90 -3.25 27.28
CA HIS A 12 -38.66 -2.02 27.12
C HIS A 12 -38.51 -1.07 28.32
N ARG A 13 -38.55 -1.60 29.55
CA ARG A 13 -38.38 -0.77 30.76
C ARG A 13 -36.99 -0.14 30.84
N THR A 14 -35.97 -0.81 30.29
CA THR A 14 -34.57 -0.34 30.32
C THR A 14 -34.13 0.40 29.06
N ASP A 15 -35.04 0.59 28.08
CA ASP A 15 -34.72 1.15 26.76
C ASP A 15 -33.55 0.42 26.07
N CYS A 16 -33.51 -0.91 26.22
CA CYS A 16 -32.47 -1.76 25.65
C CYS A 16 -32.94 -2.34 24.30
N PRO A 17 -32.30 -2.04 23.17
CA PRO A 17 -32.68 -2.57 21.87
C PRO A 17 -32.55 -4.10 21.81
N VAL A 18 -33.62 -4.78 21.38
CA VAL A 18 -33.62 -6.22 21.14
C VAL A 18 -33.51 -6.47 19.63
N LEU A 19 -32.46 -7.19 19.23
CA LEU A 19 -32.22 -7.58 17.84
C LEU A 19 -32.32 -9.10 17.74
N GLN A 20 -33.12 -9.59 16.80
CA GLN A 20 -33.32 -11.02 16.57
C GLN A 20 -32.89 -11.38 15.15
N THR A 21 -32.34 -12.59 14.97
CA THR A 21 -31.95 -13.13 13.67
C THR A 21 -32.18 -14.62 13.62
N ASP A 22 -32.53 -15.13 12.44
CA ASP A 22 -32.68 -16.57 12.19
C ASP A 22 -31.35 -17.28 11.92
N LEU A 23 -30.23 -16.54 11.96
CA LEU A 23 -28.90 -17.11 11.75
C LEU A 23 -28.50 -18.01 12.94
N PRO A 24 -27.91 -19.19 12.69
CA PRO A 24 -27.30 -20.00 13.75
C PRO A 24 -26.23 -19.22 14.52
N SER A 25 -26.10 -19.46 15.82
CA SER A 25 -25.23 -18.69 16.73
C SER A 25 -23.78 -18.60 16.24
N SER A 26 -23.22 -19.69 15.71
CA SER A 26 -21.85 -19.71 15.18
C SER A 26 -21.68 -18.78 13.97
N LEU A 27 -22.65 -18.78 13.06
CA LEU A 27 -22.62 -17.97 11.85
C LEU A 27 -22.86 -16.49 12.18
N PHE A 28 -23.82 -16.19 13.05
CA PHE A 28 -24.06 -14.83 13.54
C PHE A 28 -22.82 -14.27 14.25
N THR A 29 -22.23 -15.03 15.18
CA THR A 29 -21.05 -14.63 15.95
C THR A 29 -19.88 -14.28 15.04
N ASN A 30 -19.58 -15.13 14.05
CA ASN A 30 -18.50 -14.85 13.09
C ASN A 30 -18.77 -13.59 12.25
N ARG A 31 -20.02 -13.33 11.86
CA ARG A 31 -20.39 -12.15 11.08
C ARG A 31 -20.32 -10.87 11.92
N ILE A 32 -20.88 -10.88 13.12
CA ILE A 32 -20.93 -9.68 13.97
C ILE A 32 -19.54 -9.30 14.45
N ILE A 33 -18.69 -10.26 14.85
CA ILE A 33 -17.30 -10.00 15.22
C ILE A 33 -16.57 -9.33 14.05
N ARG A 34 -16.68 -9.89 12.83
CA ARG A 34 -16.05 -9.30 11.64
C ARG A 34 -16.53 -7.87 11.36
N VAL A 35 -17.81 -7.58 11.57
CA VAL A 35 -18.36 -6.23 11.39
C VAL A 35 -17.80 -5.28 12.46
N LEU A 36 -17.84 -5.68 13.73
CA LEU A 36 -17.34 -4.88 14.84
C LEU A 36 -15.84 -4.62 14.72
N ASP A 37 -15.05 -5.63 14.33
CA ASP A 37 -13.61 -5.49 14.06
C ASP A 37 -13.32 -4.43 13.00
N ASN A 38 -14.15 -4.34 11.95
CA ASN A 38 -14.01 -3.32 10.93
C ASN A 38 -14.45 -1.93 11.41
N ILE A 39 -15.51 -1.86 12.22
CA ILE A 39 -16.03 -0.60 12.77
C ILE A 39 -15.03 0.01 13.74
N PHE A 40 -14.46 -0.80 14.63
CA PHE A 40 -13.53 -0.39 15.69
C PHE A 40 -12.06 -0.56 15.31
N ALA A 41 -11.75 -0.92 14.06
CA ALA A 41 -10.39 -1.01 13.54
C ALA A 41 -9.62 0.30 13.83
N PRO A 42 -8.38 0.24 14.38
CA PRO A 42 -7.52 1.41 14.54
C PRO A 42 -7.34 2.17 13.22
N ARG A 43 -7.36 3.50 13.28
CA ARG A 43 -7.27 4.37 12.11
C ARG A 43 -6.31 5.52 12.36
N GLU A 44 -5.64 5.93 11.30
CA GLU A 44 -4.85 7.16 11.24
C GLU A 44 -5.00 7.80 9.86
N SER A 45 -4.76 9.10 9.77
CA SER A 45 -4.70 9.81 8.49
C SER A 45 -3.27 10.24 8.23
N VAL A 46 -2.79 9.97 7.02
CA VAL A 46 -1.44 10.37 6.60
C VAL A 46 -1.50 11.23 5.35
N HIS A 47 -0.58 12.19 5.24
CA HIS A 47 -0.42 12.96 4.02
C HIS A 47 0.34 12.13 2.98
N GLY A 48 -0.18 12.05 1.77
CA GLY A 48 0.38 11.24 0.70
C GLY A 48 -0.64 10.92 -0.39
N VAL A 49 -0.22 10.09 -1.34
CA VAL A 49 -1.06 9.67 -2.47
C VAL A 49 -1.10 8.16 -2.50
N LEU A 50 -2.30 7.57 -2.50
CA LEU A 50 -2.48 6.13 -2.58
C LEU A 50 -2.93 5.76 -3.99
N VAL A 51 -2.17 4.87 -4.63
CA VAL A 51 -2.45 4.37 -5.98
C VAL A 51 -2.43 2.84 -6.02
N GLU A 52 -3.21 2.25 -6.92
CA GLU A 52 -3.15 0.83 -7.27
C GLU A 52 -2.32 0.67 -8.54
N VAL A 53 -1.13 0.07 -8.42
CA VAL A 53 -0.18 -0.17 -9.52
C VAL A 53 -0.04 -1.67 -9.74
N PHE A 54 -0.46 -2.17 -10.91
CA PHE A 54 -0.51 -3.62 -11.20
C PHE A 54 -1.22 -4.47 -10.12
N GLY A 55 -2.22 -3.91 -9.45
CA GLY A 55 -2.93 -4.58 -8.37
C GLY A 55 -2.25 -4.50 -7.00
N ILE A 56 -1.09 -3.85 -6.89
CA ILE A 56 -0.40 -3.56 -5.62
C ILE A 56 -0.78 -2.16 -5.15
N GLY A 57 -1.20 -2.01 -3.90
CA GLY A 57 -1.41 -0.66 -3.33
C GLY A 57 -0.10 -0.03 -2.88
N VAL A 58 0.20 1.13 -3.45
CA VAL A 58 1.42 1.90 -3.17
C VAL A 58 1.04 3.23 -2.54
N LEU A 59 1.48 3.45 -1.30
CA LEU A 59 1.36 4.73 -0.62
C LEU A 59 2.61 5.57 -0.93
N ILE A 60 2.42 6.66 -1.67
CA ILE A 60 3.46 7.62 -2.05
C ILE A 60 3.49 8.76 -1.03
N GLN A 61 4.60 8.88 -0.31
CA GLN A 61 4.86 9.92 0.69
C GLN A 61 5.99 10.85 0.23
N GLY A 62 6.16 11.97 0.91
CA GLY A 62 7.20 12.95 0.61
C GLY A 62 6.75 14.37 0.91
N SER A 63 7.69 15.31 0.88
CA SER A 63 7.44 16.73 1.15
C SER A 63 6.39 17.34 0.22
N SER A 64 5.77 18.45 0.62
CA SER A 64 4.85 19.19 -0.26
C SER A 64 5.60 19.70 -1.49
N GLY A 65 5.02 19.55 -2.68
CA GLY A 65 5.62 19.99 -3.94
C GLY A 65 6.73 19.11 -4.50
N VAL A 66 7.06 17.97 -3.86
CA VAL A 66 8.07 17.02 -4.36
C VAL A 66 7.61 16.32 -5.65
N GLY A 67 6.34 16.39 -6.03
CA GLY A 67 5.82 15.76 -7.26
C GLY A 67 4.97 14.50 -7.03
N LYS A 68 4.37 14.32 -5.85
CA LYS A 68 3.56 13.12 -5.53
C LYS A 68 2.33 13.00 -6.43
N SER A 69 1.57 14.08 -6.56
CA SER A 69 0.32 14.11 -7.33
C SER A 69 0.60 14.05 -8.84
N GLU A 70 1.66 14.69 -9.32
CA GLU A 70 2.12 14.58 -10.71
C GLU A 70 2.59 13.16 -11.06
N THR A 71 3.32 12.50 -10.15
CA THR A 71 3.72 11.09 -10.30
C THR A 71 2.49 10.19 -10.36
N ALA A 72 1.49 10.43 -9.51
CA ALA A 72 0.24 9.68 -9.51
C ALA A 72 -0.58 9.92 -10.80
N LEU A 73 -0.60 11.14 -11.32
CA LEU A 73 -1.24 11.46 -12.59
C LEU A 73 -0.61 10.71 -13.76
N GLU A 74 0.72 10.66 -13.84
CA GLU A 74 1.42 9.88 -14.89
C GLU A 74 1.18 8.36 -14.73
N LEU A 75 1.04 7.85 -13.49
CA LEU A 75 0.62 6.46 -13.27
C LEU A 75 -0.81 6.21 -13.76
N ILE A 76 -1.74 7.16 -13.55
CA ILE A 76 -3.13 7.04 -14.03
C ILE A 76 -3.19 7.01 -15.56
N GLU A 77 -2.43 7.87 -16.23
CA GLU A 77 -2.26 7.85 -17.71
C GLU A 77 -1.75 6.48 -18.21
N ARG A 78 -0.98 5.78 -17.37
CA ARG A 78 -0.48 4.41 -17.61
C ARG A 78 -1.46 3.31 -17.17
N SER A 79 -2.74 3.64 -17.03
CA SER A 79 -3.84 2.74 -16.66
C SER A 79 -3.78 2.17 -15.24
N HIS A 80 -3.05 2.82 -14.33
CA HIS A 80 -3.14 2.57 -12.89
C HIS A 80 -4.30 3.35 -12.28
N ARG A 81 -4.64 3.09 -11.01
CA ARG A 81 -5.83 3.68 -10.39
C ARG A 81 -5.49 4.56 -9.19
N LEU A 82 -6.12 5.73 -9.13
CA LEU A 82 -6.10 6.58 -7.96
C LEU A 82 -7.03 6.02 -6.88
N VAL A 83 -6.53 5.94 -5.64
CA VAL A 83 -7.35 5.66 -4.47
C VAL A 83 -7.64 6.94 -3.70
N ALA A 84 -6.59 7.70 -3.41
CA ALA A 84 -6.65 8.95 -2.66
C ALA A 84 -5.47 9.84 -3.03
N ASP A 85 -5.68 11.15 -3.03
CA ASP A 85 -4.65 12.19 -3.15
C ASP A 85 -4.71 13.10 -1.92
N ASP A 86 -3.57 13.70 -1.56
CA ASP A 86 -3.34 14.53 -0.38
C ASP A 86 -3.53 13.84 0.99
N LEU A 87 -4.74 13.39 1.34
CA LEU A 87 -5.06 12.80 2.64
C LEU A 87 -5.56 11.35 2.48
N VAL A 88 -4.80 10.41 3.02
CA VAL A 88 -5.13 8.97 3.02
C VAL A 88 -5.55 8.54 4.41
N GLU A 89 -6.79 8.10 4.57
CA GLU A 89 -7.24 7.44 5.80
C GLU A 89 -6.84 5.96 5.74
N ILE A 90 -6.09 5.51 6.74
CA ILE A 90 -5.58 4.15 6.85
C ILE A 90 -6.26 3.45 8.01
N ARG A 91 -6.71 2.22 7.79
CA ARG A 91 -7.33 1.37 8.80
C ARG A 91 -6.61 0.04 8.90
N ARG A 92 -6.34 -0.43 10.12
CA ARG A 92 -5.81 -1.77 10.36
C ARG A 92 -6.94 -2.77 10.58
N VAL A 93 -7.20 -3.60 9.58
CA VAL A 93 -8.27 -4.61 9.55
C VAL A 93 -7.67 -6.01 9.70
N GLY A 94 -8.37 -6.90 10.41
CA GLY A 94 -7.97 -8.31 10.52
C GLY A 94 -6.59 -8.53 11.17
N GLY A 95 -6.15 -7.58 11.98
CA GLY A 95 -4.88 -7.61 12.71
C GLY A 95 -3.65 -7.18 11.91
N ASN A 96 -3.59 -7.41 10.60
CA ASN A 96 -2.38 -7.17 9.80
C ASN A 96 -2.60 -6.53 8.42
N LEU A 97 -3.84 -6.22 8.03
CA LEU A 97 -4.12 -5.60 6.74
C LEU A 97 -4.31 -4.10 6.91
N LEU A 98 -3.50 -3.31 6.23
CA LEU A 98 -3.67 -1.87 6.15
C LEU A 98 -4.51 -1.53 4.93
N ILE A 99 -5.72 -1.03 5.13
CA ILE A 99 -6.61 -0.58 4.06
C ILE A 99 -6.59 0.94 4.04
N GLY A 100 -6.20 1.53 2.91
CA GLY A 100 -6.25 2.95 2.67
C GLY A 100 -7.47 3.36 1.84
N THR A 101 -8.03 4.52 2.15
CA THR A 101 -9.18 5.15 1.48
C THR A 101 -9.01 6.66 1.37
N GLY A 102 -9.66 7.29 0.40
CA GLY A 102 -9.80 8.75 0.35
C GLY A 102 -10.75 9.28 1.43
N SER A 103 -10.61 10.55 1.80
CA SER A 103 -11.47 11.20 2.80
C SER A 103 -12.73 11.81 2.17
N GLY A 104 -13.83 11.04 2.15
CA GLY A 104 -15.16 11.56 1.80
C GLY A 104 -15.22 12.32 0.46
N VAL A 105 -15.49 13.63 0.51
CA VAL A 105 -15.76 14.50 -0.66
C VAL A 105 -14.54 14.67 -1.58
N SER A 106 -13.32 14.56 -1.07
CA SER A 106 -12.10 14.64 -1.90
C SER A 106 -11.78 13.34 -2.64
N SER A 107 -12.57 12.27 -2.44
CA SER A 107 -12.39 11.02 -3.17
C SER A 107 -12.45 11.28 -4.68
N HIS A 108 -11.44 10.80 -5.40
CA HIS A 108 -11.27 10.92 -6.86
C HIS A 108 -10.94 12.34 -7.39
N HIS A 109 -10.73 13.31 -6.51
CA HIS A 109 -10.20 14.62 -6.91
C HIS A 109 -8.70 14.66 -6.69
N MET A 110 -8.01 15.49 -7.47
CA MET A 110 -6.56 15.69 -7.39
C MET A 110 -6.23 17.16 -7.59
N GLU A 111 -5.35 17.73 -6.78
CA GLU A 111 -4.85 19.09 -6.97
C GLU A 111 -3.57 19.05 -7.79
N ILE A 112 -3.56 19.74 -8.94
CA ILE A 112 -2.36 19.91 -9.76
C ILE A 112 -1.97 21.38 -9.78
N ARG A 113 -0.74 21.68 -9.36
CA ARG A 113 -0.24 23.05 -9.33
C ARG A 113 -0.23 23.65 -10.73
N GLY A 114 -0.77 24.86 -10.87
CA GLY A 114 -0.90 25.55 -12.16
C GLY A 114 -2.13 25.15 -12.98
N LEU A 115 -2.83 24.07 -12.61
CA LEU A 115 -4.07 23.64 -13.27
C LEU A 115 -5.31 23.78 -12.35
N GLY A 116 -5.14 23.53 -11.05
CA GLY A 116 -6.22 23.51 -10.06
C GLY A 116 -6.68 22.08 -9.73
N ILE A 117 -7.88 21.97 -9.15
CA ILE A 117 -8.47 20.69 -8.78
C ILE A 117 -9.14 20.03 -10.00
N ILE A 118 -8.78 18.78 -10.26
CA ILE A 118 -9.36 17.95 -11.32
C ILE A 118 -10.14 16.78 -10.75
N ASN A 119 -11.13 16.28 -11.51
CA ASN A 119 -11.84 15.04 -11.20
C ASN A 119 -11.30 13.91 -12.08
N VAL A 120 -10.60 12.96 -11.47
CA VAL A 120 -9.92 11.87 -12.18
C VAL A 120 -10.92 10.92 -12.84
N ALA A 121 -12.06 10.66 -12.20
CA ALA A 121 -13.08 9.78 -12.75
C ALA A 121 -13.72 10.35 -14.02
N HIS A 122 -13.90 11.67 -14.11
CA HIS A 122 -14.46 12.33 -15.29
C HIS A 122 -13.48 12.42 -16.44
N LEU A 123 -12.18 12.62 -16.15
CA LEU A 123 -11.15 12.75 -17.17
C LEU A 123 -10.69 11.39 -17.74
N PHE A 124 -10.49 10.40 -16.87
CA PHE A 124 -9.88 9.10 -17.21
C PHE A 124 -10.85 7.92 -17.10
N GLY A 125 -12.10 8.19 -16.70
CA GLY A 125 -13.14 7.18 -16.54
C GLY A 125 -13.11 6.45 -15.20
N VAL A 126 -14.18 5.69 -14.92
CA VAL A 126 -14.32 4.91 -13.68
C VAL A 126 -13.24 3.84 -13.48
N GLY A 127 -12.57 3.42 -14.57
CA GLY A 127 -11.47 2.46 -14.52
C GLY A 127 -10.18 3.01 -13.89
N ALA A 128 -10.04 4.34 -13.82
CA ALA A 128 -8.88 5.05 -13.30
C ALA A 128 -8.96 5.33 -11.79
N ILE A 129 -10.04 4.91 -11.12
CA ILE A 129 -10.25 5.17 -9.69
C ILE A 129 -10.55 3.88 -8.92
N ARG A 130 -10.37 3.95 -7.60
CA ARG A 130 -10.69 2.87 -6.68
C ARG A 130 -11.04 3.44 -5.30
N ASP A 131 -12.13 3.00 -4.68
CA ASP A 131 -12.52 3.58 -3.38
C ASP A 131 -11.58 3.21 -2.23
N LYS A 132 -11.00 2.01 -2.29
CA LYS A 132 -10.12 1.48 -1.26
C LYS A 132 -9.09 0.51 -1.82
N LYS A 133 -7.91 0.49 -1.21
CA LYS A 133 -6.86 -0.47 -1.55
C LYS A 133 -6.02 -0.85 -0.33
N GLN A 134 -5.60 -2.10 -0.27
CA GLN A 134 -4.62 -2.53 0.71
C GLN A 134 -3.26 -1.88 0.42
N ILE A 135 -2.66 -1.25 1.42
CA ILE A 135 -1.30 -0.71 1.33
C ILE A 135 -0.33 -1.88 1.47
N GLN A 136 0.52 -2.04 0.46
CA GLN A 136 1.46 -3.16 0.36
C GLN A 136 2.89 -2.71 0.15
N VAL A 137 3.10 -1.47 -0.31
CA VAL A 137 4.40 -0.81 -0.43
C VAL A 137 4.22 0.65 -0.03
N VAL A 138 5.19 1.17 0.72
CA VAL A 138 5.34 2.62 0.96
C VAL A 138 6.53 3.12 0.17
N VAL A 139 6.32 4.15 -0.63
CA VAL A 139 7.37 4.82 -1.39
C VAL A 139 7.49 6.23 -0.86
N LYS A 140 8.66 6.63 -0.36
CA LYS A 140 8.94 8.02 -0.01
C LYS A 140 9.75 8.67 -1.12
N LEU A 141 9.20 9.73 -1.67
CA LEU A 141 9.89 10.62 -2.58
C LEU A 141 10.64 11.69 -1.78
N GLU A 142 11.90 11.89 -2.12
CA GLU A 142 12.72 12.95 -1.54
C GLU A 142 13.55 13.65 -2.61
N GLU A 143 13.93 14.90 -2.35
CA GLU A 143 14.90 15.59 -3.18
C GLU A 143 16.26 14.88 -3.08
N TRP A 144 16.95 14.75 -4.21
CA TRP A 144 18.25 14.10 -4.23
C TRP A 144 19.25 14.85 -3.34
N ASP A 145 19.85 14.13 -2.40
CA ASP A 145 20.93 14.62 -1.55
C ASP A 145 22.21 13.82 -1.82
N ALA A 146 23.32 14.51 -2.09
CA ALA A 146 24.64 13.90 -2.29
C ALA A 146 25.16 13.17 -1.04
N ASN A 147 24.66 13.54 0.14
CA ASN A 147 25.09 12.99 1.42
C ASN A 147 24.33 11.72 1.82
N VAL A 148 23.24 11.39 1.11
CA VAL A 148 22.41 10.20 1.39
C VAL A 148 22.89 9.04 0.51
N ALA A 149 23.27 7.94 1.15
CA ALA A 149 23.60 6.70 0.44
C ALA A 149 22.31 5.98 0.03
N TYR A 150 21.95 6.07 -1.24
CA TYR A 150 20.83 5.31 -1.80
C TYR A 150 21.23 3.85 -2.08
N ASP A 151 20.39 2.91 -1.66
CA ASP A 151 20.60 1.49 -1.96
C ASP A 151 20.59 1.24 -3.48
N ARG A 152 21.63 0.56 -3.96
CA ARG A 152 21.86 0.24 -5.38
C ARG A 152 21.61 -1.22 -5.72
N ILE A 153 21.56 -2.09 -4.72
CA ILE A 153 21.52 -3.55 -4.87
C ILE A 153 20.15 -4.09 -4.47
N GLY A 154 19.43 -3.39 -3.58
CA GLY A 154 18.14 -3.87 -3.05
C GLY A 154 18.32 -5.07 -2.13
N ALA A 155 19.47 -5.15 -1.45
CA ALA A 155 19.82 -6.29 -0.61
C ALA A 155 19.15 -6.23 0.76
N GLU A 156 18.80 -5.04 1.23
CA GLU A 156 18.11 -4.83 2.50
C GLU A 156 16.60 -4.67 2.28
N ASP A 157 15.81 -5.52 2.95
CA ASP A 157 14.37 -5.38 3.00
C ASP A 157 14.02 -4.26 3.99
N ASN A 158 14.03 -3.03 3.49
CA ASN A 158 13.59 -1.87 4.26
C ASN A 158 12.09 -1.96 4.56
N MET A 159 11.72 -1.76 5.81
CA MET A 159 10.34 -1.81 6.29
C MET A 159 10.01 -0.55 7.09
N ILE A 160 8.76 -0.10 7.01
CA ILE A 160 8.20 0.97 7.84
C ILE A 160 7.05 0.42 8.69
N ASP A 161 6.94 0.89 9.93
CA ASP A 161 5.75 0.61 10.76
C ASP A 161 4.64 1.60 10.45
N LEU A 162 3.44 1.08 10.17
CA LEU A 162 2.24 1.85 9.95
C LEU A 162 1.09 1.19 10.71
N LEU A 163 0.53 1.87 11.72
CA LEU A 163 -0.42 1.30 12.68
C LEU A 163 0.03 -0.04 13.33
N GLY A 164 1.33 -0.24 13.58
CA GLY A 164 1.85 -1.49 14.13
C GLY A 164 1.95 -2.64 13.13
N VAL A 165 1.92 -2.34 11.83
CA VAL A 165 2.11 -3.31 10.73
C VAL A 165 3.34 -2.89 9.94
N HIS A 166 4.28 -3.82 9.76
CA HIS A 166 5.46 -3.61 8.94
C HIS A 166 5.15 -3.75 7.45
N VAL A 167 5.46 -2.70 6.68
CA VAL A 167 5.24 -2.64 5.23
C VAL A 167 6.58 -2.38 4.51
N PRO A 168 6.86 -3.03 3.36
CA PRO A 168 8.00 -2.70 2.53
C PRO A 168 8.08 -1.20 2.23
N TYR A 169 9.29 -0.65 2.39
CA TYR A 169 9.56 0.78 2.29
C TYR A 169 10.68 1.04 1.26
N LEU A 170 10.45 2.00 0.37
CA LEU A 170 11.43 2.42 -0.63
C LEU A 170 11.61 3.94 -0.62
N LEU A 171 12.86 4.37 -0.55
CA LEU A 171 13.24 5.78 -0.69
C LEU A 171 13.69 6.06 -2.13
N ILE A 172 12.97 6.91 -2.84
CA ILE A 172 13.27 7.27 -4.24
C ILE A 172 13.71 8.73 -4.30
N PRO A 173 14.96 9.01 -4.69
CA PRO A 173 15.40 10.38 -4.89
C PRO A 173 14.91 10.91 -6.23
N ILE A 174 14.41 12.14 -6.20
CA ILE A 174 13.97 12.89 -7.36
C ILE A 174 15.13 13.71 -7.91
N LYS A 175 15.41 13.51 -9.20
CA LYS A 175 16.37 14.27 -9.97
C LYS A 175 15.79 14.51 -11.38
N PRO A 176 16.01 15.68 -12.00
CA PRO A 176 15.61 15.90 -13.38
C PRO A 176 16.06 14.76 -14.30
N GLY A 177 15.15 14.30 -15.16
CA GLY A 177 15.39 13.18 -16.09
C GLY A 177 15.09 11.79 -15.54
N ARG A 178 14.76 11.63 -14.25
CA ARG A 178 14.23 10.35 -13.73
C ARG A 178 12.73 10.23 -13.98
N ASN A 179 12.32 9.12 -14.59
CA ASN A 179 10.90 8.77 -14.65
C ASN A 179 10.51 8.02 -13.37
N ILE A 180 9.89 8.74 -12.43
CA ILE A 180 9.49 8.19 -11.12
C ILE A 180 8.38 7.12 -11.25
N PRO A 181 7.35 7.30 -12.09
CA PRO A 181 6.33 6.27 -12.32
C PRO A 181 6.89 4.90 -12.71
N ILE A 182 7.88 4.85 -13.61
CA ILE A 182 8.55 3.58 -13.98
C ILE A 182 9.22 2.92 -12.77
N ILE A 183 9.84 3.70 -11.88
CA ILE A 183 10.48 3.16 -10.68
C ILE A 183 9.42 2.60 -9.73
N ILE A 184 8.28 3.29 -9.56
CA ILE A 184 7.17 2.82 -8.73
C ILE A 184 6.53 1.55 -9.32
N GLU A 185 6.34 1.48 -10.64
CA GLU A 185 5.90 0.27 -11.35
C GLU A 185 6.85 -0.90 -11.11
N THR A 186 8.16 -0.64 -11.22
CA THR A 186 9.20 -1.64 -10.98
C THR A 186 9.18 -2.11 -9.52
N ALA A 187 9.00 -1.20 -8.56
CA ALA A 187 8.87 -1.53 -7.15
C ALA A 187 7.63 -2.39 -6.87
N ALA A 188 6.48 -2.06 -7.48
CA ALA A 188 5.25 -2.85 -7.37
C ALA A 188 5.43 -4.26 -7.97
N MET A 189 6.07 -4.37 -9.14
CA MET A 189 6.40 -5.66 -9.74
C MET A 189 7.36 -6.49 -8.89
N ASN A 190 8.40 -5.86 -8.35
CA ASN A 190 9.37 -6.51 -7.46
C ASN A 190 8.69 -7.03 -6.19
N GLU A 191 7.83 -6.23 -5.58
CA GLU A 191 7.04 -6.66 -4.42
C GLU A 191 6.13 -7.85 -4.75
N ARG A 192 5.51 -7.85 -5.93
CA ARG A 192 4.72 -8.99 -6.40
C ARG A 192 5.59 -10.25 -6.57
N LEU A 193 6.80 -10.12 -7.11
CA LEU A 193 7.74 -11.24 -7.26
C LEU A 193 8.20 -11.80 -5.91
N LYS A 194 8.52 -10.92 -4.94
CA LYS A 194 8.87 -11.34 -3.56
C LYS A 194 7.74 -12.14 -2.92
N LYS A 195 6.49 -11.71 -3.08
CA LYS A 195 5.30 -12.46 -2.61
C LYS A 195 5.10 -13.81 -3.30
N MET A 196 5.63 -13.98 -4.52
CA MET A 196 5.65 -15.26 -5.24
C MET A 196 6.87 -16.13 -4.89
N GLY A 197 7.75 -15.67 -3.99
CA GLY A 197 8.94 -16.39 -3.55
C GLY A 197 10.22 -16.09 -4.33
N TYR A 198 10.19 -15.16 -5.28
CA TYR A 198 11.36 -14.78 -6.09
C TYR A 198 12.04 -13.53 -5.52
N ASN A 199 13.35 -13.60 -5.25
CA ASN A 199 14.13 -12.46 -4.75
C ASN A 199 15.33 -12.19 -5.68
N SER A 200 15.17 -11.18 -6.55
CA SER A 200 16.17 -10.83 -7.57
C SER A 200 17.53 -10.42 -7.00
N ALA A 201 17.58 -9.79 -5.82
CA ALA A 201 18.84 -9.44 -5.16
C ALA A 201 19.59 -10.69 -4.71
N LYS A 202 18.89 -11.65 -4.08
CA LYS A 202 19.48 -12.95 -3.70
C LYS A 202 19.97 -13.72 -4.94
N ASP A 203 19.18 -13.75 -6.00
CA ASP A 203 19.55 -14.42 -7.25
C ASP A 203 20.80 -13.78 -7.87
N PHE A 204 20.89 -12.46 -7.87
CA PHE A 204 22.08 -11.73 -8.34
C PHE A 204 23.31 -12.04 -7.48
N THR A 205 23.19 -11.96 -6.15
CA THR A 205 24.30 -12.30 -5.23
C THR A 205 24.78 -13.73 -5.43
N ASN A 206 23.86 -14.69 -5.59
CA ASN A 206 24.19 -16.09 -5.88
C ASN A 206 24.95 -16.23 -7.20
N ASN A 207 24.52 -15.52 -8.24
CA ASN A 207 25.16 -15.57 -9.56
C ASN A 207 26.56 -14.93 -9.55
N VAL A 208 26.73 -13.80 -8.85
CA VAL A 208 28.03 -13.14 -8.68
C VAL A 208 28.99 -14.05 -7.90
N THR A 209 28.51 -14.67 -6.83
CA THR A 209 29.31 -15.60 -6.01
C THR A 209 29.78 -16.79 -6.84
N LYS A 210 28.89 -17.43 -7.59
CA LYS A 210 29.24 -18.53 -8.51
C LYS A 210 30.25 -18.09 -9.58
N TRP A 211 30.10 -16.88 -10.12
CA TRP A 211 31.03 -16.35 -11.10
C TRP A 211 32.43 -16.12 -10.51
N LEU A 212 32.52 -15.56 -9.30
CA LEU A 212 33.79 -15.39 -8.57
C LEU A 212 34.45 -16.73 -8.28
N GLU A 213 33.72 -17.71 -7.76
CA GLU A 213 34.23 -19.07 -7.52
C GLU A 213 34.79 -19.69 -8.80
N SER A 214 34.10 -19.52 -9.94
CA SER A 214 34.57 -20.03 -11.24
C SER A 214 35.86 -19.35 -11.73
N GLN A 215 36.04 -18.05 -11.44
CA GLN A 215 37.24 -17.29 -11.75
C GLN A 215 38.41 -17.74 -10.88
N THR A 216 38.18 -17.89 -9.56
CA THR A 216 39.21 -18.36 -8.62
C THR A 216 39.65 -19.79 -8.94
N ALA A 217 38.72 -20.68 -9.27
CA ALA A 217 39.03 -22.03 -9.72
C ALA A 217 39.88 -22.01 -11.01
N ARG A 218 39.50 -21.21 -12.01
CA ARG A 218 40.30 -21.04 -13.24
C ARG A 218 41.71 -20.51 -12.98
N ALA A 219 41.87 -19.55 -12.08
CA ALA A 219 43.17 -18.98 -11.74
C ALA A 219 44.09 -20.00 -11.05
N LEU A 220 43.55 -20.85 -10.17
CA LEU A 220 44.31 -21.96 -9.56
C LEU A 220 44.80 -22.97 -10.61
N PHE A 221 43.94 -23.38 -11.55
CA PHE A 221 44.32 -24.31 -12.63
C PHE A 221 45.35 -23.73 -13.62
N LEU A 222 45.42 -22.41 -13.79
CA LEU A 222 46.37 -21.75 -14.69
C LEU A 222 47.73 -21.46 -14.05
N ASN A 223 47.80 -21.38 -12.72
CA ASN A 223 49.04 -21.13 -11.97
C ASN A 223 49.81 -22.42 -11.58
N GLU A 224 49.25 -23.61 -11.81
CA GLU A 224 49.92 -24.91 -11.60
C GLU A 224 50.67 -25.43 -12.84
N LYS A 225 50.89 -24.61 -13.87
CA LYS A 225 51.74 -24.93 -15.04
C LYS A 225 52.98 -24.06 -15.09
#